data_AF-A0A520H4B1-F1
#
_entry.id   AF-A0A520H4B1-F1
#
_cell.length_a   1.000
_cell.length_b   1.000
_cell.length_c   1.000
_cell.angle_alpha   90.00
_cell.angle_beta   90.00
_cell.angle_gamma   90.00
#
_symmetry.space_group_name_H-M   'P 1'
#
loop_
_entity.id
_entity.type
_entity.pdbx_description
1 polymer ?
#
loop_
_entity_poly.entity_id
_entity_poly.type
_entity_poly.pdbx_seq_one_letter_code
_entity_poly.pdbx_strand_id
1 'polypeptide(L)'
;MARSYSARQYEFASIYITTKFGTGGVYNSRPDFATLRPLPIMHPREFYSPRYTAVANDNIPDYRATVFWNPNISTDSFGKATMSFYTADIPGSYTLNIQGADMKGRVGSGSSKMKVITQAE
;
A
#
# COMPACT_ATOMS: atom_id res chain seq x y z
N MET A 1 52.29 15.83 -9.87
CA MET A 1 51.15 15.34 -9.06
C MET A 1 49.89 16.10 -9.48
N ALA A 2 48.99 15.50 -10.23
CA ALA A 2 47.70 16.10 -10.59
C ALA A 2 46.58 15.16 -10.10
N ARG A 3 45.70 15.66 -9.24
CA ARG A 3 44.53 14.92 -8.74
C ARG A 3 43.45 14.90 -9.81
N SER A 4 43.00 13.72 -10.20
CA SER A 4 41.82 13.53 -11.04
C SER A 4 40.55 13.65 -10.18
N TYR A 5 39.60 14.47 -10.62
CA TYR A 5 38.25 14.56 -10.06
C TYR A 5 37.32 13.65 -10.89
N SER A 6 36.70 12.68 -10.24
CA SER A 6 35.65 11.84 -10.83
C SER A 6 34.29 12.52 -10.63
N ALA A 7 33.73 13.06 -11.71
CA ALA A 7 32.36 13.57 -11.72
C ALA A 7 31.38 12.39 -11.76
N ARG A 8 30.55 12.24 -10.72
CA ARG A 8 29.45 11.25 -10.71
C ARG A 8 28.43 11.65 -11.78
N GLN A 9 28.32 10.83 -12.82
CA GLN A 9 27.25 10.94 -13.82
C GLN A 9 25.93 10.49 -13.18
N TYR A 10 24.88 11.31 -13.31
CA TYR A 10 23.52 10.89 -12.98
C TYR A 10 22.97 10.06 -14.13
N GLU A 11 22.73 8.77 -13.89
CA GLU A 11 22.00 7.91 -14.80
C GLU A 11 20.50 8.15 -14.64
N PHE A 12 19.86 8.69 -15.67
CA PHE A 12 18.40 8.72 -15.78
C PHE A 12 17.96 7.69 -16.81
N ALA A 13 16.95 6.90 -16.48
CA ALA A 13 16.31 5.99 -17.42
C ALA A 13 15.08 6.70 -18.02
N SER A 14 14.97 6.69 -19.35
CA SER A 14 13.80 7.21 -20.07
C SER A 14 13.06 6.04 -20.73
N ILE A 15 11.75 5.97 -20.55
CA ILE A 15 10.90 4.99 -21.25
C ILE A 15 10.05 5.74 -22.26
N TYR A 16 10.22 5.39 -23.53
CA TYR A 16 9.39 5.88 -24.63
C TYR A 16 8.47 4.76 -25.10
N ILE A 17 7.16 5.02 -25.11
CA ILE A 17 6.16 4.10 -25.61
C ILE A 17 5.58 4.70 -26.89
N THR A 18 5.86 4.06 -28.03
CA THR A 18 5.29 4.42 -29.34
C THR A 18 4.34 3.33 -29.79
N THR A 19 3.13 3.69 -30.16
CA THR A 19 2.16 2.74 -30.75
C THR A 19 2.49 2.51 -32.22
N LYS A 20 2.30 1.27 -32.71
CA LYS A 20 2.63 0.85 -34.10
C LYS A 20 2.04 1.77 -35.19
N PHE A 21 0.92 2.42 -34.91
CA PHE A 21 0.22 3.26 -35.89
C PHE A 21 0.52 4.77 -35.73
N GLY A 22 1.26 5.19 -34.69
CA GLY A 22 1.62 6.60 -34.48
C GLY A 22 0.43 7.55 -34.23
N THR A 23 -0.81 7.05 -34.21
CA THR A 23 -2.04 7.86 -34.18
C THR A 23 -2.60 8.08 -32.77
N GLY A 24 -1.94 7.55 -31.73
CA GLY A 24 -2.51 7.56 -30.38
C GLY A 24 -3.77 6.71 -30.27
N GLY A 25 -4.53 6.86 -29.17
CA GLY A 25 -5.77 6.11 -28.96
C GLY A 25 -6.78 6.36 -30.07
N VAL A 26 -7.30 5.29 -30.68
CA VAL A 26 -8.38 5.37 -31.66
C VAL A 26 -9.65 5.82 -30.93
N TYR A 27 -10.00 7.09 -31.06
CA TYR A 27 -11.32 7.59 -30.65
C TYR A 27 -12.32 7.17 -31.71
N ASN A 28 -13.26 6.28 -31.35
CA ASN A 28 -14.37 6.00 -32.22
C ASN A 28 -15.36 7.17 -32.11
N SER A 29 -15.47 7.97 -33.18
CA SER A 29 -16.37 9.13 -33.26
C SER A 29 -17.79 8.76 -33.72
N ARG A 30 -18.08 7.47 -33.88
CA ARG A 30 -19.41 6.97 -34.23
C ARG A 30 -20.35 7.04 -33.03
N PRO A 31 -21.43 7.86 -33.07
CA PRO A 31 -22.37 7.98 -31.96
C PRO A 31 -23.18 6.70 -31.70
N ASP A 32 -23.19 5.78 -32.66
CA ASP A 32 -23.82 4.46 -32.62
C ASP A 32 -22.92 3.35 -32.02
N PHE A 33 -21.68 3.66 -31.63
CA PHE A 33 -20.74 2.66 -31.10
C PHE A 33 -20.13 3.06 -29.75
N ALA A 34 -20.29 2.22 -28.74
CA ALA A 34 -19.63 2.35 -27.44
C ALA A 34 -18.60 1.23 -27.23
N THR A 35 -17.34 1.60 -27.00
CA THR A 35 -16.30 0.65 -26.60
C THR A 35 -16.42 0.35 -25.11
N LEU A 36 -16.93 -0.82 -24.74
CA LEU A 36 -16.90 -1.28 -23.35
C LEU A 36 -15.56 -1.95 -23.05
N ARG A 37 -14.84 -1.45 -22.04
CA ARG A 37 -13.64 -2.09 -21.48
C ARG A 37 -13.95 -2.51 -20.04
N PRO A 38 -14.55 -3.69 -19.82
CA PRO A 38 -14.76 -4.16 -18.46
C PRO A 38 -13.40 -4.32 -17.77
N LEU A 39 -13.34 -3.94 -16.50
CA LEU A 39 -12.17 -4.23 -15.67
C LEU A 39 -11.99 -5.75 -15.64
N PRO A 40 -10.76 -6.26 -15.79
CA PRO A 40 -10.52 -7.69 -15.65
C PRO A 40 -10.88 -8.13 -14.23
N ILE A 41 -11.29 -9.39 -14.08
CA ILE A 41 -11.45 -10.01 -12.77
C ILE A 41 -10.08 -10.00 -12.09
N MET A 42 -9.96 -9.28 -10.99
CA MET A 42 -8.72 -9.21 -10.20
C MET A 42 -8.82 -10.18 -9.02
N HIS A 43 -7.77 -10.97 -8.81
CA HIS A 43 -7.67 -11.76 -7.58
C HIS A 43 -7.46 -10.83 -6.37
N PRO A 44 -8.06 -11.15 -5.21
CA PRO A 44 -7.79 -10.41 -3.99
C PRO A 44 -6.28 -10.49 -3.70
N ARG A 45 -5.65 -9.33 -3.55
CA ARG A 45 -4.25 -9.24 -3.16
C ARG A 45 -4.18 -9.06 -1.65
N GLU A 46 -3.37 -9.89 -1.00
CA GLU A 46 -3.09 -9.71 0.42
C GLU A 46 -2.28 -8.44 0.64
N PHE A 47 -2.56 -7.77 1.75
CA PHE A 47 -1.78 -6.60 2.14
C PHE A 47 -0.36 -7.03 2.49
N TYR A 48 0.62 -6.36 1.88
CA TYR A 48 2.03 -6.71 2.07
C TYR A 48 2.50 -6.34 3.48
N SER A 49 2.95 -7.34 4.23
CA SER A 49 3.66 -7.16 5.49
C SER A 49 5.11 -7.66 5.32
N PRO A 50 6.12 -6.81 5.60
CA PRO A 50 7.51 -7.24 5.65
C PRO A 50 7.71 -8.43 6.61
N ARG A 51 8.73 -9.25 6.36
CA ARG A 51 9.14 -10.32 7.28
C ARG A 51 9.98 -9.73 8.41
N TYR A 52 9.32 -9.25 9.45
CA TYR A 52 9.97 -8.59 10.61
C TYR A 52 10.91 -9.49 11.44
N THR A 53 10.83 -10.81 11.29
CA THR A 53 11.64 -11.78 12.06
C THR A 53 12.98 -12.12 11.40
N ALA A 54 13.20 -11.71 10.15
CA ALA A 54 14.48 -11.94 9.48
C ALA A 54 15.46 -10.85 9.91
N VAL A 55 16.71 -11.23 10.23
CA VAL A 55 17.85 -10.32 10.26
C VAL A 55 18.11 -9.81 8.84
N ALA A 56 17.24 -8.94 8.36
CA ALA A 56 17.40 -8.24 7.10
C ALA A 56 18.20 -6.97 7.39
N ASN A 57 19.38 -6.86 6.78
CA ASN A 57 20.25 -5.68 6.77
C ASN A 57 19.67 -4.54 5.90
N ASP A 58 18.35 -4.41 5.84
CA ASP A 58 17.70 -3.40 5.03
C ASP A 58 17.47 -2.16 5.90
N ASN A 59 18.47 -1.27 5.91
CA ASN A 59 18.41 0.07 6.51
C ASN A 59 17.41 1.02 5.81
N ILE A 60 16.37 0.49 5.15
CA ILE A 60 15.36 1.27 4.45
C ILE A 60 14.25 1.60 5.46
N PRO A 61 14.07 2.87 5.86
CA PRO A 61 13.04 3.22 6.83
C PRO A 61 11.63 2.92 6.28
N ASP A 62 10.73 2.43 7.13
CA ASP A 62 9.34 2.19 6.76
C ASP A 62 8.54 3.52 6.72
N TYR A 63 8.15 3.94 5.51
CA TYR A 63 7.37 5.16 5.27
C TYR A 63 5.89 4.89 4.94
N ARG A 64 5.40 3.66 5.13
CA ARG A 64 4.03 3.30 4.73
C ARG A 64 2.99 4.01 5.60
N ALA A 65 1.96 4.57 4.96
CA ALA A 65 0.82 5.19 5.66
C ALA A 65 -0.10 4.16 6.33
N THR A 66 -0.18 2.94 5.80
CA THR A 66 -0.86 1.81 6.42
C THR A 66 0.19 0.76 6.73
N VAL A 67 0.34 0.39 8.00
CA VAL A 67 1.31 -0.63 8.46
C VAL A 67 0.67 -2.01 8.61
N PHE A 68 -0.66 -2.05 8.78
CA PHE A 68 -1.42 -3.27 9.01
C PHE A 68 -2.81 -3.18 8.37
N TRP A 69 -3.20 -4.23 7.66
CA TRP A 69 -4.55 -4.42 7.15
C TRP A 69 -4.89 -5.92 7.12
N ASN A 70 -5.96 -6.30 7.80
CA ASN A 70 -6.49 -7.67 7.79
C ASN A 70 -8.03 -7.62 7.66
N PRO A 71 -8.60 -8.11 6.55
CA PRO A 71 -10.05 -8.10 6.33
C PRO A 71 -10.75 -9.27 7.02
N ASN A 72 -10.00 -10.28 7.47
CA ASN A 72 -10.52 -11.53 7.99
C ASN A 72 -10.18 -11.68 9.47
N ILE A 73 -10.90 -10.92 10.30
CA ILE A 73 -10.81 -11.00 11.75
C ILE A 73 -12.14 -11.51 12.27
N SER A 74 -12.11 -12.67 12.93
CA SER A 74 -13.28 -13.23 13.62
C SER A 74 -13.19 -12.91 15.11
N THR A 75 -14.31 -12.52 15.69
CA THR A 75 -14.44 -12.30 17.13
C THR A 75 -14.83 -13.58 17.86
N ASP A 76 -14.49 -13.67 19.14
CA ASP A 76 -14.92 -14.76 20.01
C ASP A 76 -16.41 -14.65 20.41
N SER A 77 -16.89 -15.59 21.24
CA SER A 77 -18.27 -15.58 21.74
C SER A 77 -18.63 -14.34 22.58
N PHE A 78 -17.63 -13.59 23.04
CA PHE A 78 -17.80 -12.34 23.80
C PHE A 78 -17.61 -11.10 22.92
N GLY A 79 -17.43 -11.26 21.61
CA GLY A 79 -17.23 -10.16 20.66
C GLY A 79 -15.83 -9.56 20.69
N LYS A 80 -14.82 -10.26 21.23
CA LYS A 80 -13.44 -9.77 21.31
C LYS A 80 -12.57 -10.40 20.23
N ALA A 81 -11.59 -9.64 19.75
CA ALA A 81 -10.54 -10.11 18.86
C ALA A 81 -9.21 -9.48 19.27
N THR A 82 -8.14 -10.26 19.17
CA THR A 82 -6.77 -9.81 19.47
C THR A 82 -5.96 -9.78 18.17
N MET A 83 -5.21 -8.69 17.96
CA MET A 83 -4.34 -8.53 16.81
C MET A 83 -3.00 -7.93 17.25
N SER A 84 -1.94 -8.33 16.55
CA SER A 84 -0.57 -7.83 16.78
C SER A 84 0.00 -7.34 15.45
N PHE A 85 0.69 -6.21 15.48
CA PHE A 85 1.31 -5.60 14.31
C PHE A 85 2.57 -4.82 14.72
N TYR A 86 3.40 -4.49 13.74
CA TYR A 86 4.59 -3.66 13.92
C TYR A 86 4.29 -2.23 13.50
N THR A 87 4.85 -1.26 14.22
CA THR A 87 4.78 0.16 13.86
C THR A 87 5.82 0.48 12.79
N ALA A 88 5.65 1.60 12.09
CA ALA A 88 6.72 2.16 11.26
C ALA A 88 7.82 2.76 12.14
N ASP A 89 9.00 2.97 11.57
CA ASP A 89 10.18 3.51 12.28
C ASP A 89 9.99 4.95 12.73
N ILE A 90 9.06 5.67 12.09
CA ILE A 90 8.80 7.09 12.36
C ILE A 90 7.76 7.22 13.48
N PRO A 91 8.11 7.88 14.60
CA PRO A 91 7.16 8.20 15.65
C PRO A 91 6.04 9.10 15.11
N GLY A 92 4.81 8.83 15.52
CA GLY A 92 3.66 9.52 14.96
C GLY A 92 2.34 9.14 15.59
N SER A 93 1.27 9.76 15.11
CA SER A 93 -0.09 9.37 15.45
C SER A 93 -0.61 8.39 14.43
N TYR A 94 -1.02 7.21 14.89
CA TYR A 94 -1.63 6.18 14.09
C TYR A 94 -3.15 6.21 14.32
N THR A 95 -3.90 6.01 13.25
CA THR A 95 -5.35 5.86 13.32
C THR A 95 -5.70 4.40 13.11
N LEU A 96 -6.38 3.81 14.08
CA LEU A 96 -6.95 2.48 13.99
C LEU A 96 -8.37 2.64 13.46
N ASN A 97 -8.66 2.06 12.30
CA ASN A 97 -10.00 2.02 11.73
C ASN A 97 -10.47 0.57 11.69
N ILE A 98 -11.59 0.29 12.34
CA ILE A 98 -12.19 -1.04 12.42
C ILE A 98 -13.57 -0.95 11.80
N GLN A 99 -13.87 -1.86 10.87
CA GLN A 99 -15.17 -2.00 10.26
C GLN A 99 -15.53 -3.49 10.27
N GLY A 100 -16.81 -3.79 10.46
CA GLY A 100 -17.27 -5.17 10.52
C GLY A 100 -18.77 -5.29 10.37
N ALA A 101 -19.20 -6.53 10.18
CA ALA A 101 -20.60 -6.91 10.15
C ALA A 101 -20.79 -8.19 10.95
N ASP A 102 -22.01 -8.42 11.42
CA ASP A 102 -22.39 -9.69 12.03
C ASP A 102 -23.21 -10.56 11.05
N MET A 103 -23.49 -11.80 11.45
CA MET A 103 -24.28 -12.75 10.65
C MET A 103 -25.77 -12.38 10.54
N LYS A 104 -26.21 -11.31 11.21
CA LYS A 104 -27.59 -10.80 11.15
C LYS A 104 -27.69 -9.58 10.23
N GLY A 105 -26.62 -9.22 9.53
CA GLY A 105 -26.56 -8.07 8.62
C GLY A 105 -26.40 -6.72 9.33
N ARG A 106 -26.08 -6.70 10.63
CA ARG A 106 -25.76 -5.47 11.35
C ARG A 106 -24.32 -5.09 11.03
N VAL A 107 -24.11 -3.82 10.69
CA VAL A 107 -22.78 -3.26 10.41
C VAL A 107 -22.34 -2.33 11.53
N GLY A 108 -21.04 -2.24 11.74
CA GLY A 108 -20.44 -1.36 12.74
C GLY A 108 -19.07 -0.87 12.28
N SER A 109 -18.73 0.34 12.73
CA SER A 109 -17.41 0.93 12.51
C SER A 109 -16.96 1.69 13.74
N GLY A 110 -15.66 1.69 14.00
CA GLY A 110 -15.03 2.46 15.06
C GLY A 110 -13.66 2.96 14.63
N SER A 111 -13.28 4.12 15.15
CA SER A 111 -11.95 4.67 14.94
C SER A 111 -11.32 5.05 16.28
N SER A 112 -10.03 4.78 16.44
CA SER A 112 -9.25 5.22 17.60
C SER A 112 -7.91 5.78 17.14
N LYS A 113 -7.29 6.61 17.97
CA LYS A 113 -5.96 7.14 17.73
C LYS A 113 -4.99 6.63 18.79
N MET A 114 -3.81 6.21 18.35
CA MET A 114 -2.68 5.90 19.22
C MET A 114 -1.51 6.79 18.85
N LYS A 115 -0.66 7.11 19.83
CA LYS A 115 0.57 7.87 19.61
C LYS A 115 1.75 6.97 19.93
N VAL A 116 2.63 6.80 18.96
CA VAL A 116 3.90 6.09 19.12
C VAL A 116 4.97 7.15 19.36
N ILE A 117 5.68 7.02 20.48
CA ILE A 117 6.80 7.88 20.85
C ILE A 117 8.08 7.05 20.83
N THR A 118 9.20 7.67 20.47
CA THR A 118 10.51 7.06 20.68
C THR A 118 10.72 6.89 22.18
N GLN A 119 11.24 5.74 22.59
CA GLN A 119 11.68 5.55 23.97
C GLN A 119 12.85 6.51 24.23
N ALA A 120 12.71 7.38 25.24
CA ALA A 120 13.84 8.16 25.75
C ALA A 120 14.74 7.22 26.54
N GLU A 121 16.04 7.19 26.20
CA GLU A 121 17.08 6.59 27.04
C GLU A 121 17.26 7.36 28.36
#